data_AF-A0A8T4FIA5-F1
#
_entry.id   AF-A0A8T4FIA5-F1
#
_cell.length_a   1.000
_cell.length_b   1.000
_cell.length_c   1.000
_cell.angle_alpha   90.00
_cell.angle_beta   90.00
_cell.angle_gamma   90.00
#
_symmetry.space_group_name_H-M   'P 1'
#
loop_
_entity.id
_entity.type
_entity.pdbx_description
1 polymer ?
#
loop_
_entity_poly.entity_id
_entity_poly.type
_entity_poly.pdbx_seq_one_letter_code
_entity_poly.pdbx_strand_id
1 'polypeptide(L)'
;MNGRLTPTDYGGIFARHLKSSSILPRPDSPYYRLADEIMTMAVSYVNDGGSFQECGDPVNEHAAYAYGFGWLDLGIMSGLIATKSDPPFAPDLHTCEFEEDMPAEHFDKLFEKTNRYKRMFTGAIGSVKVAPDIESPLHKFAVDVGGIAEGYLKSGAEHLDAGRYMNALAHFSYGYGYLDGAVRAGCFIILDNRDLFTV
;
A
#
# COMPACT_ATOMS: atom_id res chain seq x y z
N MET A 1 22.06 -0.10 6.94
CA MET A 1 22.67 -0.74 5.75
C MET A 1 22.36 0.19 4.59
N ASN A 2 23.39 0.77 3.96
CA ASN A 2 23.22 1.68 2.82
C ASN A 2 23.09 0.88 1.52
N GLY A 3 22.00 0.15 1.36
CA GLY A 3 21.64 -0.52 0.10
C GLY A 3 20.32 0.03 -0.40
N ARG A 4 20.24 0.33 -1.70
CA ARG A 4 18.96 0.56 -2.38
C ARG A 4 18.27 -0.79 -2.59
N LEU A 5 16.95 -0.82 -2.52
CA LEU A 5 16.18 -2.04 -2.75
C LEU A 5 15.83 -2.20 -4.22
N THR A 6 15.89 -3.44 -4.71
CA THR A 6 15.22 -3.83 -5.95
C THR A 6 13.75 -4.18 -5.67
N PRO A 7 12.87 -4.20 -6.70
CA PRO A 7 11.52 -4.75 -6.56
C PRO A 7 11.51 -6.18 -5.99
N THR A 8 12.45 -7.01 -6.45
CA THR A 8 12.63 -8.39 -5.97
C THR A 8 12.95 -8.45 -4.47
N ASP A 9 13.88 -7.63 -3.99
CA ASP A 9 14.22 -7.58 -2.56
C ASP A 9 13.01 -7.20 -1.71
N TYR A 10 12.26 -6.21 -2.19
CA TYR A 10 11.06 -5.71 -1.53
C TYR A 10 9.95 -6.76 -1.49
N GLY A 11 9.72 -7.49 -2.58
CA GLY A 11 8.83 -8.65 -2.62
C GLY A 11 9.24 -9.76 -1.65
N GLY A 12 10.54 -10.04 -1.56
CA GLY A 12 11.08 -10.99 -0.59
C GLY A 12 10.83 -10.57 0.87
N ILE A 13 10.91 -9.28 1.18
CA ILE A 13 10.52 -8.75 2.50
C ILE A 13 9.02 -8.90 2.70
N PHE A 14 8.20 -8.57 1.70
CA PHE A 14 6.73 -8.69 1.78
C PHE A 14 6.26 -10.10 2.07
N ALA A 15 6.77 -11.07 1.32
CA ALA A 15 6.44 -12.48 1.51
C ALA A 15 6.80 -12.98 2.91
N ARG A 16 7.93 -12.51 3.47
CA ARG A 16 8.31 -12.83 4.86
C ARG A 16 7.37 -12.20 5.88
N HIS A 17 6.93 -10.95 5.67
CA HIS A 17 5.95 -10.29 6.53
C HIS A 17 4.59 -10.98 6.50
N LEU A 18 4.12 -11.40 5.33
CA LEU A 18 2.88 -12.15 5.22
C LEU A 18 2.98 -13.50 5.93
N LYS A 19 4.08 -14.23 5.75
CA LYS A 19 4.31 -15.52 6.41
C LYS A 19 4.39 -15.41 7.94
N SER A 20 4.84 -14.28 8.46
CA SER A 20 4.92 -14.03 9.90
C SER A 20 3.64 -13.42 10.50
N SER A 21 2.63 -13.17 9.67
CA SER A 21 1.38 -12.50 10.05
C SER A 21 0.24 -13.48 10.33
N SER A 22 -0.69 -13.09 11.21
CA SER A 22 -1.87 -13.88 11.59
C SER A 22 -3.04 -13.00 12.02
N ILE A 23 -4.26 -13.41 11.65
CA ILE A 23 -5.50 -12.74 12.05
C ILE A 23 -5.70 -12.86 13.56
N LEU A 24 -5.96 -11.74 14.23
CA LEU A 24 -6.20 -11.67 15.67
C LEU A 24 -7.69 -11.85 16.07
N PRO A 25 -8.66 -11.22 15.38
CA PRO A 25 -10.06 -11.34 15.76
C PRO A 25 -10.56 -12.79 15.80
N ARG A 26 -11.53 -13.06 16.68
CA ARG A 26 -12.16 -14.38 16.78
C ARG A 26 -12.85 -14.75 15.46
N PRO A 27 -12.74 -16.01 14.99
CA PRO A 27 -13.52 -16.51 13.87
C PRO A 27 -15.01 -16.14 13.96
N ASP A 28 -15.62 -15.93 12.79
CA ASP A 28 -17.02 -15.52 12.57
C ASP A 28 -17.42 -14.13 13.11
N SER A 29 -16.51 -13.38 13.75
CA SER A 29 -16.76 -11.99 14.09
C SER A 29 -16.71 -11.08 12.86
N PRO A 30 -17.41 -9.94 12.85
CA PRO A 30 -17.30 -8.98 11.75
C PRO A 30 -15.85 -8.49 11.54
N TYR A 31 -15.08 -8.35 12.63
CA TYR A 31 -13.66 -7.98 12.54
C TYR A 31 -12.79 -9.09 11.96
N TYR A 32 -13.15 -10.37 12.15
CA TYR A 32 -12.46 -11.47 11.47
C TYR A 32 -12.66 -11.40 9.96
N ARG A 33 -13.90 -11.15 9.49
CA ARG A 33 -14.16 -11.00 8.05
C ARG A 33 -13.36 -9.85 7.45
N LEU A 34 -13.29 -8.71 8.14
CA LEU A 34 -12.46 -7.59 7.71
C LEU A 34 -10.96 -7.95 7.68
N ALA A 35 -10.45 -8.58 8.73
CA ALA A 35 -9.06 -9.00 8.80
C ALA A 35 -8.70 -10.04 7.73
N ASP A 36 -9.63 -10.96 7.46
CA ASP A 36 -9.52 -11.99 6.42
C ASP A 36 -9.49 -11.38 5.02
N GLU A 37 -10.32 -10.37 4.78
CA GLU A 37 -10.28 -9.60 3.52
C GLU A 37 -8.95 -8.88 3.35
N ILE A 38 -8.44 -8.20 4.38
CA ILE A 38 -7.14 -7.53 4.34
C ILE A 38 -6.01 -8.54 4.04
N MET A 39 -6.00 -9.68 4.74
CA MET A 39 -5.01 -10.74 4.49
C MET A 39 -5.14 -11.32 3.07
N THR A 40 -6.36 -11.52 2.60
CA THR A 40 -6.63 -12.01 1.23
C THR A 40 -6.08 -11.05 0.20
N MET A 41 -6.36 -9.75 0.32
CA MET A 41 -5.84 -8.74 -0.61
C MET A 41 -4.31 -8.70 -0.59
N ALA A 42 -3.70 -8.69 0.59
CA ALA A 42 -2.23 -8.69 0.71
C ALA A 42 -1.61 -9.96 0.10
N VAL A 43 -2.22 -11.14 0.28
CA VAL A 43 -1.80 -12.40 -0.34
C VAL A 43 -1.98 -12.36 -1.87
N SER A 44 -3.08 -11.81 -2.38
CA SER A 44 -3.27 -11.64 -3.82
C SER A 44 -2.16 -10.80 -4.43
N TYR A 45 -1.83 -9.66 -3.82
CA TYR A 45 -0.79 -8.78 -4.35
C TYR A 45 0.63 -9.35 -4.26
N VAL A 46 0.96 -10.18 -3.25
CA VAL A 46 2.27 -10.86 -3.25
C VAL A 46 2.35 -11.91 -4.36
N ASN A 47 1.26 -12.61 -4.65
CA ASN A 47 1.20 -13.59 -5.73
C ASN A 47 1.25 -12.92 -7.12
N ASP A 48 0.54 -11.82 -7.30
CA ASP A 48 0.57 -11.03 -8.52
C ASP A 48 1.98 -10.48 -8.77
N GLY A 49 2.62 -9.92 -7.72
CA GLY A 49 4.00 -9.45 -7.80
C GLY A 49 4.98 -10.55 -8.22
N GLY A 50 4.85 -11.75 -7.64
CA GLY A 50 5.66 -12.91 -8.04
C GLY A 50 5.43 -13.32 -9.50
N SER A 51 4.18 -13.27 -9.97
CA SER A 51 3.85 -13.56 -11.37
C SER A 51 4.44 -12.53 -12.33
N PHE A 52 4.42 -11.24 -11.97
CA PHE A 52 5.06 -10.19 -12.73
C PHE A 52 6.58 -10.35 -12.77
N GLN A 53 7.19 -10.74 -11.65
CA GLN A 53 8.61 -11.04 -11.58
C GLN A 53 9.00 -12.16 -12.54
N GLU A 54 8.26 -13.28 -12.54
CA GLU A 54 8.47 -14.41 -13.46
C GLU A 54 8.34 -14.00 -14.94
N CYS A 55 7.48 -13.03 -15.24
CA CYS A 55 7.28 -12.50 -16.58
C CYS A 55 8.26 -11.39 -16.98
N GLY A 56 9.20 -11.01 -16.12
CA GLY A 56 10.14 -9.91 -16.40
C GLY A 56 9.47 -8.54 -16.43
N ASP A 57 8.50 -8.31 -15.54
CA ASP A 57 7.71 -7.08 -15.45
C ASP A 57 7.94 -6.33 -14.12
N PRO A 58 9.13 -5.74 -13.93
CA PRO A 58 9.54 -5.16 -12.65
C PRO A 58 8.70 -3.95 -12.24
N VAL A 59 8.08 -3.26 -13.21
CA VAL A 59 7.19 -2.11 -12.94
C VAL A 59 5.88 -2.57 -12.29
N ASN A 60 5.30 -3.67 -12.81
CA ASN A 60 4.08 -4.20 -12.22
C ASN A 60 4.33 -4.95 -10.92
N GLU A 61 5.43 -5.69 -10.84
CA GLU A 61 5.96 -6.31 -9.62
C GLU A 61 6.07 -5.29 -8.49
N HIS A 62 6.79 -4.19 -8.72
CA HIS A 62 7.05 -3.15 -7.72
C HIS A 62 5.76 -2.53 -7.17
N ALA A 63 4.85 -2.13 -8.06
CA ALA A 63 3.59 -1.53 -7.66
C ALA A 63 2.69 -2.53 -6.91
N ALA A 64 2.67 -3.80 -7.30
CA ALA A 64 1.88 -4.83 -6.63
C ALA A 64 2.35 -5.03 -5.18
N TYR A 65 3.66 -5.19 -4.97
CA TYR A 65 4.21 -5.34 -3.62
C TYR A 65 3.97 -4.10 -2.75
N ALA A 66 4.18 -2.90 -3.28
CA ALA A 66 3.93 -1.66 -2.52
C ALA A 66 2.46 -1.54 -2.11
N TYR A 67 1.53 -1.79 -3.04
CA TYR A 67 0.10 -1.74 -2.76
C TYR A 67 -0.33 -2.80 -1.73
N GLY A 68 0.15 -4.04 -1.89
CA GLY A 68 -0.12 -5.13 -0.94
C GLY A 68 0.43 -4.86 0.46
N PHE A 69 1.62 -4.25 0.57
CA PHE A 69 2.16 -3.82 1.85
C PHE A 69 1.29 -2.75 2.52
N GLY A 70 0.73 -1.81 1.76
CA GLY A 70 -0.21 -0.81 2.31
C GLY A 70 -1.41 -1.48 2.99
N TRP A 71 -1.97 -2.53 2.37
CA TRP A 71 -3.04 -3.34 2.98
C TRP A 71 -2.59 -4.05 4.25
N LEU A 72 -1.44 -4.74 4.21
CA LEU A 72 -0.94 -5.48 5.37
C LEU A 72 -0.63 -4.56 6.55
N ASP A 73 0.06 -3.45 6.30
CA ASP A 73 0.44 -2.49 7.34
C ASP A 73 -0.78 -1.80 7.95
N LEU A 74 -1.84 -1.54 7.18
CA LEU A 74 -3.12 -1.09 7.72
C LEU A 74 -3.71 -2.14 8.68
N GLY A 75 -3.72 -3.41 8.29
CA GLY A 75 -4.23 -4.48 9.14
C GLY A 75 -3.43 -4.64 10.44
N ILE A 76 -2.11 -4.47 10.38
CA ILE A 76 -1.25 -4.45 11.57
C ILE A 76 -1.56 -3.22 12.43
N MET A 77 -1.62 -2.03 11.83
CA MET A 77 -1.84 -0.78 12.54
C MET A 77 -3.23 -0.69 13.18
N SER A 78 -4.26 -1.24 12.53
CA SER A 78 -5.61 -1.34 13.08
C SER A 78 -5.74 -2.38 14.20
N GLY A 79 -4.71 -3.18 14.45
CA GLY A 79 -4.72 -4.25 15.46
C GLY A 79 -5.53 -5.49 15.05
N LEU A 80 -5.85 -5.63 13.76
CA LEU A 80 -6.55 -6.79 13.20
C LEU A 80 -5.59 -7.93 12.84
N ILE A 81 -4.33 -7.59 12.56
CA ILE A 81 -3.28 -8.53 12.18
C ILE A 81 -2.15 -8.43 13.20
N ALA A 82 -1.75 -9.56 13.77
CA ALA A 82 -0.49 -9.68 14.48
C ALA A 82 0.62 -10.06 13.50
N THR A 83 1.83 -9.58 13.74
CA THR A 83 3.03 -10.00 13.03
C THR A 83 4.15 -10.36 14.00
N LYS A 84 4.98 -11.31 13.61
CA LYS A 84 6.24 -11.64 14.29
C LYS A 84 7.46 -11.06 13.58
N SER A 85 7.26 -10.30 12.50
CA SER A 85 8.37 -9.60 11.83
C SER A 85 8.99 -8.55 12.73
N ASP A 86 10.29 -8.38 12.61
CA ASP A 86 11.05 -7.29 13.19
C ASP A 86 11.92 -6.64 12.08
N PRO A 87 11.62 -5.40 11.66
CA PRO A 87 10.52 -4.54 12.11
C PRO A 87 9.13 -5.09 11.71
N PRO A 88 8.03 -4.63 12.34
CA PRO A 88 6.69 -5.17 12.06
C PRO A 88 6.09 -4.68 10.72
N PHE A 89 6.45 -3.48 10.27
CA PHE A 89 5.90 -2.83 9.08
C PHE A 89 6.80 -2.96 7.86
N ALA A 90 6.29 -2.57 6.69
CA ALA A 90 7.11 -2.42 5.49
C ALA A 90 8.37 -1.58 5.76
N PRO A 91 9.45 -1.77 4.97
CA PRO A 91 10.56 -0.83 4.93
C PRO A 91 10.06 0.62 4.84
N ASP A 92 10.56 1.49 5.71
CA ASP A 92 10.17 2.89 5.74
C ASP A 92 10.60 3.58 4.44
N LEU A 93 9.62 3.89 3.58
CA LEU A 93 9.87 4.45 2.25
C LEU A 93 10.42 5.87 2.29
N HIS A 94 10.40 6.55 3.45
CA HIS A 94 11.02 7.86 3.62
C HIS A 94 12.53 7.78 3.89
N THR A 95 13.03 6.62 4.31
CA THR A 95 14.46 6.40 4.61
C THR A 95 15.09 5.34 3.72
N CYS A 96 14.30 4.42 3.19
CA CYS A 96 14.70 3.41 2.23
C CYS A 96 14.45 3.89 0.80
N GLU A 97 15.47 3.78 -0.07
CA GLU A 97 15.33 4.13 -1.48
C GLU A 97 15.34 2.88 -2.36
N PHE A 98 14.58 2.92 -3.46
CA PHE A 98 14.66 1.94 -4.53
C PHE A 98 15.72 2.30 -5.57
N GLU A 99 16.24 1.28 -6.24
CA GLU A 99 17.04 1.46 -7.45
C GLU A 99 16.21 2.15 -8.55
N GLU A 100 16.78 3.19 -9.15
CA GLU A 100 16.14 3.95 -10.24
C GLU A 100 16.71 3.58 -11.62
N ASP A 101 17.84 2.86 -11.67
CA ASP A 101 18.50 2.46 -12.91
C ASP A 101 17.81 1.22 -13.50
N MET A 102 16.68 1.45 -14.16
CA MET A 102 15.89 0.42 -14.83
C MET A 102 16.30 0.31 -16.30
N PRO A 103 16.29 -0.91 -16.89
CA PRO A 103 16.44 -1.08 -18.34
C PRO A 103 15.51 -0.14 -19.12
N ALA A 104 16.05 0.52 -20.15
CA ALA A 104 15.35 1.56 -20.90
C ALA A 104 14.01 1.08 -21.50
N GLU A 105 13.90 -0.22 -21.83
CA GLU A 105 12.68 -0.85 -22.32
C GLU A 105 11.50 -0.80 -21.34
N HIS A 106 11.76 -0.61 -20.05
CA HIS A 106 10.71 -0.47 -19.03
C HIS A 106 10.32 0.98 -18.75
N PHE A 107 11.07 1.97 -19.24
CA PHE A 107 10.89 3.37 -18.86
C PHE A 107 9.50 3.90 -19.23
N ASP A 108 9.02 3.67 -20.45
CA ASP A 108 7.71 4.17 -20.88
C ASP A 108 6.58 3.61 -20.00
N LYS A 109 6.69 2.33 -19.63
CA LYS A 109 5.73 1.68 -18.73
C LYS A 109 5.82 2.22 -17.32
N LEU A 110 7.04 2.42 -16.80
CA LEU A 110 7.26 3.02 -15.48
C LEU A 110 6.68 4.44 -15.43
N PHE A 111 7.01 5.27 -16.41
CA PHE A 111 6.49 6.62 -16.54
C PHE A 111 4.96 6.66 -16.58
N GLU A 112 4.34 5.84 -17.43
CA GLU A 112 2.88 5.74 -17.52
C GLU A 112 2.27 5.30 -16.19
N LYS A 113 2.78 4.22 -15.61
CA LYS A 113 2.21 3.63 -14.39
C LYS A 113 2.35 4.55 -13.19
N THR A 114 3.50 5.20 -13.00
CA THR A 114 3.72 6.18 -11.93
C THR A 114 2.74 7.35 -12.05
N ASN A 115 2.56 7.90 -13.25
CA ASN A 115 1.61 9.00 -13.45
C ASN A 115 0.15 8.54 -13.29
N ARG A 116 -0.18 7.31 -13.70
CA ARG A 116 -1.52 6.73 -13.48
C ARG A 116 -1.81 6.58 -11.99
N TYR A 117 -0.90 5.99 -11.22
CA TYR A 117 -1.07 5.82 -9.78
C TYR A 117 -1.14 7.14 -9.03
N LYS A 118 -0.34 8.15 -9.43
CA LYS A 118 -0.48 9.52 -8.91
C LYS A 118 -1.92 10.04 -9.09
N ARG A 119 -2.48 9.93 -10.29
CA ARG A 119 -3.83 10.41 -10.59
C ARG A 119 -4.89 9.65 -9.80
N MET A 120 -4.84 8.32 -9.82
CA MET A 120 -5.81 7.49 -9.10
C MET A 120 -5.77 7.75 -7.60
N PHE A 121 -4.57 7.80 -7.00
CA PHE A 121 -4.43 8.03 -5.57
C PHE A 121 -4.87 9.43 -5.15
N THR A 122 -4.52 10.46 -5.95
CA THR A 122 -5.02 11.83 -5.74
C THR A 122 -6.54 11.86 -5.79
N GLY A 123 -7.14 11.19 -6.79
CA GLY A 123 -8.59 11.09 -6.93
C GLY A 123 -9.24 10.36 -5.76
N ALA A 124 -8.64 9.26 -5.30
CA ALA A 124 -9.11 8.49 -4.16
C ALA A 124 -9.13 9.32 -2.87
N ILE A 125 -8.05 10.02 -2.54
CA ILE A 125 -8.00 10.93 -1.37
C ILE A 125 -9.08 12.01 -1.48
N GLY A 126 -9.24 12.64 -2.64
CA GLY A 126 -10.26 13.67 -2.86
C GLY A 126 -11.70 13.15 -2.84
N SER A 127 -11.90 11.84 -2.91
CA SER A 127 -13.22 11.21 -3.02
C SER A 127 -13.72 10.62 -1.71
N VAL A 128 -13.01 10.79 -0.59
CA VAL A 128 -13.38 10.18 0.69
C VAL A 128 -13.57 11.20 1.80
N LYS A 129 -14.37 10.83 2.81
CA LYS A 129 -14.52 11.57 4.06
C LYS A 129 -14.48 10.60 5.23
N VAL A 130 -13.90 11.02 6.35
CA VAL A 130 -13.91 10.27 7.61
C VAL A 130 -15.34 9.87 7.98
N ALA A 131 -15.55 8.56 8.17
CA ALA A 131 -16.86 7.99 8.44
C ALA A 131 -17.22 7.91 9.93
N PRO A 132 -16.31 7.48 10.84
CA PRO A 132 -16.65 7.38 12.25
C PRO A 132 -17.03 8.74 12.85
N ASP A 133 -18.05 8.73 13.70
CA ASP A 133 -18.45 9.89 14.51
C ASP A 133 -17.26 10.41 15.34
N ILE A 134 -17.19 11.73 15.56
CA ILE A 134 -16.06 12.37 16.27
C ILE A 134 -15.82 11.83 17.68
N GLU A 135 -16.87 11.35 18.35
CA GLU A 135 -16.78 10.75 19.68
C GLU A 135 -16.36 9.26 19.65
N SER A 136 -16.28 8.66 18.45
CA SER A 136 -15.80 7.29 18.27
C SER A 136 -14.29 7.20 18.42
N PRO A 137 -13.76 6.20 19.13
CA PRO A 137 -12.31 5.93 19.15
C PRO A 137 -11.71 5.72 17.75
N LEU A 138 -12.51 5.25 16.79
CA LEU A 138 -12.07 5.04 15.40
C LEU A 138 -11.96 6.33 14.60
N HIS A 139 -12.52 7.45 15.06
CA HIS A 139 -12.40 8.72 14.36
C HIS A 139 -10.96 9.19 14.28
N LYS A 140 -10.25 9.14 15.42
CA LYS A 140 -8.83 9.49 15.45
C LYS A 140 -8.02 8.60 14.51
N PHE A 141 -8.26 7.30 14.54
CA PHE A 141 -7.60 6.38 13.63
C PHE A 141 -7.85 6.74 12.16
N ALA A 142 -9.10 6.98 11.77
CA ALA A 142 -9.45 7.38 10.41
C ALA A 142 -8.80 8.71 9.98
N VAL A 143 -8.75 9.71 10.88
CA VAL A 143 -8.04 10.97 10.62
C VAL A 143 -6.53 10.73 10.42
N ASP A 144 -5.91 9.91 11.28
CA ASP A 144 -4.49 9.58 11.18
C ASP A 144 -4.20 8.84 9.86
N VAL A 145 -5.06 7.90 9.43
CA VAL A 145 -4.96 7.25 8.12
C VAL A 145 -5.00 8.26 6.97
N GLY A 146 -5.91 9.24 7.04
CA GLY A 146 -5.99 10.30 6.03
C GLY A 146 -4.70 11.10 5.92
N GLY A 147 -4.12 11.48 7.06
CA GLY A 147 -2.83 12.18 7.12
C GLY A 147 -1.67 11.34 6.58
N ILE A 148 -1.65 10.03 6.85
CA ILE A 148 -0.66 9.10 6.30
C ILE A 148 -0.78 9.05 4.76
N ALA A 149 -2.00 8.90 4.23
CA ALA A 149 -2.23 8.85 2.80
C ALA A 149 -1.79 10.15 2.09
N GLU A 150 -2.12 11.31 2.64
CA GLU A 150 -1.67 12.60 2.14
C GLU A 150 -0.14 12.75 2.20
N GLY A 151 0.49 12.24 3.26
CA GLY A 151 1.95 12.21 3.40
C GLY A 151 2.63 11.41 2.29
N TYR A 152 2.13 10.21 2.01
CA TYR A 152 2.63 9.38 0.91
C TYR A 152 2.39 10.03 -0.47
N LEU A 153 1.24 10.68 -0.68
CA LEU A 153 0.97 11.41 -1.92
C LEU A 153 1.99 12.54 -2.11
N LYS A 154 2.27 13.30 -1.06
CA LYS A 154 3.25 14.39 -1.09
C LYS A 154 4.66 13.86 -1.38
N SER A 155 5.14 12.87 -0.64
CA SER A 155 6.48 12.31 -0.86
C SER A 155 6.62 11.68 -2.25
N GLY A 156 5.59 10.97 -2.74
CA GLY A 156 5.58 10.45 -4.10
C GLY A 156 5.68 11.56 -5.15
N ALA A 157 5.02 12.71 -4.94
CA ALA A 157 5.14 13.86 -5.82
C ALA A 157 6.55 14.47 -5.80
N GLU A 158 7.18 14.60 -4.64
CA GLU A 158 8.56 15.06 -4.50
C GLU A 158 9.57 14.14 -5.21
N HIS A 159 9.37 12.82 -5.13
CA HIS A 159 10.16 11.86 -5.89
C HIS A 159 9.94 12.01 -7.39
N LEU A 160 8.69 12.18 -7.83
CA LEU A 160 8.36 12.36 -9.25
C LEU A 160 8.99 13.62 -9.82
N ASP A 161 8.93 14.75 -9.11
CA ASP A 161 9.53 16.02 -9.51
C ASP A 161 11.07 15.92 -9.59
N ALA A 162 11.67 15.03 -8.79
CA ALA A 162 13.09 14.70 -8.85
C ALA A 162 13.44 13.64 -9.92
N GLY A 163 12.48 13.18 -10.73
CA GLY A 163 12.69 12.14 -11.74
C GLY A 163 12.95 10.74 -11.17
N ARG A 164 12.62 10.50 -9.91
CA ARG A 164 12.79 9.23 -9.19
C ARG A 164 11.49 8.42 -9.26
N TYR A 165 11.27 7.77 -10.42
CA TYR A 165 9.98 7.15 -10.75
C TYR A 165 9.70 5.87 -9.98
N MET A 166 10.71 5.06 -9.64
CA MET A 166 10.52 3.84 -8.84
C MET A 166 10.12 4.21 -7.41
N ASN A 167 10.80 5.18 -6.82
CA ASN A 167 10.45 5.67 -5.49
C ASN A 167 9.07 6.35 -5.49
N ALA A 168 8.75 7.15 -6.51
CA ALA A 168 7.42 7.76 -6.64
C ALA A 168 6.31 6.71 -6.76
N LEU A 169 6.51 5.68 -7.59
CA LEU A 169 5.54 4.60 -7.77
C LEU A 169 5.32 3.82 -6.47
N ALA A 170 6.38 3.56 -5.68
CA ALA A 170 6.26 2.91 -4.38
C ALA A 170 5.35 3.71 -3.44
N HIS A 171 5.61 5.02 -3.30
CA HIS A 171 4.85 5.89 -2.41
C HIS A 171 3.38 5.98 -2.81
N PHE A 172 3.09 6.19 -4.11
CA PHE A 172 1.70 6.24 -4.57
C PHE A 172 0.99 4.91 -4.40
N SER A 173 1.65 3.78 -4.72
CA SER A 173 1.04 2.45 -4.62
C SER A 173 0.79 2.06 -3.16
N TYR A 174 1.77 2.26 -2.28
CA TYR A 174 1.65 1.96 -0.86
C TYR A 174 0.56 2.79 -0.19
N GLY A 175 0.60 4.12 -0.34
CA GLY A 175 -0.38 5.01 0.25
C GLY A 175 -1.80 4.70 -0.23
N TYR A 176 -1.93 4.31 -1.50
CA TYR A 176 -3.21 3.94 -2.07
C TYR A 176 -3.72 2.60 -1.53
N GLY A 177 -2.89 1.56 -1.46
CA GLY A 177 -3.28 0.29 -0.83
C GLY A 177 -3.71 0.47 0.63
N TYR A 178 -3.00 1.33 1.37
CA TYR A 178 -3.34 1.67 2.75
C TYR A 178 -4.70 2.37 2.86
N LEU A 179 -4.98 3.35 1.98
CA LEU A 179 -6.26 4.06 1.94
C LEU A 179 -7.42 3.15 1.52
N ASP A 180 -7.22 2.32 0.50
CA ASP A 180 -8.25 1.41 -0.02
C ASP A 180 -8.65 0.39 1.05
N GLY A 181 -7.68 -0.20 1.75
CA GLY A 181 -7.96 -1.04 2.91
C GLY A 181 -8.73 -0.29 4.01
N ALA A 182 -8.44 1.00 4.23
CA ALA A 182 -9.08 1.77 5.28
C ALA A 182 -10.54 2.11 4.96
N VAL A 183 -10.84 2.33 3.68
CA VAL A 183 -12.22 2.43 3.18
C VAL A 183 -12.97 1.13 3.48
N ARG A 184 -12.35 -0.03 3.23
CA ARG A 184 -12.93 -1.34 3.54
C ARG A 184 -13.08 -1.61 5.03
N ALA A 185 -12.19 -1.07 5.83
CA ALA A 185 -12.30 -1.06 7.29
C ALA A 185 -13.38 -0.08 7.82
N GLY A 186 -14.06 0.67 6.96
CA GLY A 186 -15.09 1.63 7.36
C GLY A 186 -14.55 2.90 7.99
N CYS A 187 -13.26 3.23 7.78
CA CYS A 187 -12.68 4.50 8.22
C CYS A 187 -13.20 5.68 7.39
N PHE A 188 -13.62 5.40 6.16
CA PHE A 188 -14.05 6.42 5.20
C PHE A 188 -15.36 6.04 4.50
N ILE A 189 -16.17 7.06 4.20
CA ILE A 189 -17.24 6.99 3.20
C ILE A 189 -16.69 7.52 1.87
N ILE A 190 -17.11 6.88 0.77
CA ILE A 190 -16.80 7.33 -0.58
C ILE A 190 -17.89 8.33 -1.02
N LEU A 191 -17.47 9.52 -1.43
CA LEU A 191 -18.31 10.59 -1.92
C LEU A 191 -18.38 10.65 -3.46
N ASP A 192 -17.33 10.20 -4.15
CA ASP A 192 -17.21 10.21 -5.62
C ASP A 192 -16.27 9.10 -6.11
N ASN A 193 -16.15 8.88 -7.43
CA ASN A 193 -15.16 7.98 -8.06
C ASN A 193 -15.07 6.59 -7.39
N ARG A 194 -16.22 5.96 -7.14
CA ARG A 194 -16.32 4.68 -6.41
C ARG A 194 -15.55 3.55 -7.08
N ASP A 195 -15.36 3.63 -8.39
CA ASP A 195 -14.56 2.71 -9.21
C ASP A 195 -13.07 2.71 -8.89
N LEU A 196 -12.58 3.70 -8.13
CA LEU A 196 -11.21 3.76 -7.62
C LEU A 196 -10.96 2.87 -6.40
N PHE A 197 -11.98 2.22 -5.85
CA PHE A 197 -11.87 1.45 -4.61
C PHE A 197 -12.31 0.00 -4.78
N THR A 198 -11.80 -0.87 -3.92
CA THR A 198 -12.15 -2.29 -3.88
C THR A 198 -13.51 -2.51 -3.18
N VAL A 199 -14.62 -1.97 -3.69
CA VAL A 199 -15.94 -1.91 -2.99
C VAL A 199 -17.15 -2.46 -3.72
#